data_AF-Q2GWY6-F1
#
_entry.id   AF-Q2GWY6-F1
#
_cell.length_a   1.000
_cell.length_b   1.000
_cell.length_c   1.000
_cell.angle_alpha   90.00
_cell.angle_beta   90.00
_cell.angle_gamma   90.00
#
_symmetry.space_group_name_H-M   'P 1'
#
loop_
_entity.id
_entity.type
_entity.pdbx_description
1 polymer ?
#
loop_
_entity_poly.entity_id
_entity_poly.type
_entity_poly.pdbx_seq_one_letter_code
_entity_poly.pdbx_strand_id
1 'polypeptide(L)'
;MTNLLHLLALTLAAAGTTTAHMQMSYPPPLKSQSNPNTGPSGADYSMTSPLKADGSDFPCKGYLPLLHTPQGRAVASWTPGQTYNFTITGGAAHGGGSCQAAISVDGGASFRVVHSYEGGCPGQGESSFQFVVPGDTPRTEGAVFAWTWFNHLGNREMYMNCAVVDIVGGGGGAGGSSAKVAFASRPGLFTANIGNGCQTVDSADVKFPDPGPDVDSGAGATPPTGSCGGGAASGGGRGSGSAPTPPSTQVVPPCASTTSAKPMVTVGECESEPNPTQMPGTDGSATGYTPGNDWPDWFQSNAPEALGPVYLIVSAWMMLVAYLLA
;
A
#
# COMPACT_ATOMS: atom_id res chain seq x y z
N MET A 1 67.62 11.89 10.14
CA MET A 1 66.43 12.76 10.18
C MET A 1 65.58 12.47 8.95
N THR A 2 65.00 11.28 8.93
CA THR A 2 64.10 10.76 7.92
C THR A 2 63.17 9.84 8.70
N ASN A 3 61.88 9.78 8.34
CA ASN A 3 60.81 9.03 9.00
C ASN A 3 59.91 9.83 9.96
N LEU A 4 59.47 11.02 9.56
CA LEU A 4 58.33 11.68 10.22
C LEU A 4 57.36 12.32 9.22
N LEU A 5 57.23 11.76 8.02
CA LEU A 5 56.43 12.33 6.92
C LEU A 5 55.50 11.33 6.23
N HIS A 6 55.26 10.14 6.79
CA HIS A 6 54.43 9.11 6.13
C HIS A 6 53.23 8.65 6.98
N LEU A 7 52.88 9.40 8.03
CA LEU A 7 51.72 9.11 8.89
C LEU A 7 50.59 10.14 8.73
N LEU A 8 50.42 10.73 7.53
CA LEU A 8 49.11 11.26 7.16
C LEU A 8 48.26 10.07 6.70
N ALA A 9 47.66 9.42 7.70
CA ALA A 9 46.68 8.38 7.52
C ALA A 9 45.56 8.90 6.61
N LEU A 10 45.39 8.19 5.50
CA LEU A 10 44.26 8.26 4.59
C LEU A 10 42.99 7.88 5.37
N THR A 11 42.42 8.84 6.11
CA THR A 11 41.07 8.72 6.68
C THR A 11 40.10 8.99 5.55
N LEU A 12 39.88 7.97 4.72
CA LEU A 12 38.81 7.97 3.75
C LEU A 12 37.50 7.98 4.55
N ALA A 13 36.88 9.16 4.66
CA ALA A 13 35.57 9.32 5.25
C ALA A 13 34.60 8.41 4.47
N ALA A 14 34.21 7.31 5.09
CA ALA A 14 33.03 6.56 4.68
C ALA A 14 31.82 7.44 5.02
N ALA A 15 31.55 8.43 4.16
CA ALA A 15 30.28 9.12 4.13
C ALA A 15 29.25 8.07 3.68
N GLY A 16 28.70 7.34 4.66
CA GLY A 16 27.52 6.52 4.42
C GLY A 16 26.47 7.45 3.82
N THR A 17 25.98 7.10 2.62
CA THR A 17 24.78 7.70 2.09
C THR A 17 23.65 7.31 3.03
N THR A 18 23.41 8.13 4.06
CA THR A 18 22.21 8.00 4.85
C THR A 18 21.09 8.22 3.85
N THR A 19 20.36 7.14 3.53
CA THR A 19 19.15 7.27 2.73
C THR A 19 18.19 8.06 3.59
N ALA A 20 18.16 9.37 3.35
CA ALA A 20 17.15 10.21 3.94
C ALA A 20 15.83 9.68 3.39
N HIS A 21 14.87 9.43 4.28
CA HIS A 21 13.51 8.99 3.99
C HIS A 21 13.32 7.47 3.85
N MET A 22 12.04 7.08 3.74
CA MET A 22 11.55 5.71 3.86
C MET A 22 10.77 5.32 2.61
N GLN A 23 10.75 4.04 2.30
CA GLN A 23 10.02 3.45 1.19
C GLN A 23 9.39 2.11 1.59
N MET A 24 8.33 1.72 0.89
CA MET A 24 7.79 0.38 0.97
C MET A 24 8.74 -0.62 0.28
N SER A 25 9.13 -1.68 0.98
CA SER A 25 9.87 -2.83 0.44
C SER A 25 8.95 -4.01 0.13
N TYR A 26 7.83 -4.13 0.84
CA TYR A 26 6.83 -5.17 0.61
C TYR A 26 5.40 -4.61 0.73
N PRO A 27 4.47 -5.01 -0.16
CA PRO A 27 4.75 -5.60 -1.48
C PRO A 27 5.65 -4.66 -2.33
N PRO A 28 6.56 -5.19 -3.18
CA PRO A 28 7.49 -4.34 -3.94
C PRO A 28 6.79 -3.30 -4.83
N PRO A 29 7.01 -1.99 -4.62
CA PRO A 29 6.33 -0.95 -5.38
C PRO A 29 6.68 -0.94 -6.88
N LEU A 30 5.81 -0.36 -7.70
CA LEU A 30 6.13 0.00 -9.08
C LEU A 30 7.44 0.78 -9.14
N LYS A 31 8.33 0.43 -10.06
CA LYS A 31 9.66 1.01 -10.24
C LYS A 31 10.63 0.85 -9.05
N SER A 32 10.26 0.20 -7.96
CA SER A 32 11.21 -0.07 -6.88
C SER A 32 12.32 -1.00 -7.37
N GLN A 33 13.53 -0.80 -6.84
CA GLN A 33 14.67 -1.70 -7.08
C GLN A 33 14.40 -3.14 -6.61
N SER A 34 13.46 -3.31 -5.68
CA SER A 34 13.02 -4.61 -5.16
C SER A 34 11.92 -5.27 -6.01
N ASN A 35 11.36 -4.57 -6.99
CA ASN A 35 10.28 -5.09 -7.79
C ASN A 35 10.82 -6.01 -8.90
N PRO A 36 10.45 -7.30 -8.93
CA PRO A 36 10.99 -8.27 -9.89
C PRO A 36 10.60 -7.95 -11.34
N ASN A 37 9.56 -7.13 -11.55
CA ASN A 37 9.13 -6.68 -12.88
C ASN A 37 9.83 -5.38 -13.33
N THR A 38 10.74 -4.81 -12.50
CA THR A 38 11.50 -3.59 -12.79
C THR A 38 12.98 -3.92 -12.98
N GLY A 39 13.50 -3.75 -14.19
CA GLY A 39 14.94 -3.88 -14.46
C GLY A 39 15.76 -2.69 -13.92
N PRO A 40 17.09 -2.83 -13.73
CA PRO A 40 17.94 -1.80 -13.12
C PRO A 40 17.90 -0.43 -13.81
N SER A 41 17.74 -0.39 -15.13
CA SER A 41 17.64 0.87 -15.91
C SER A 41 16.27 1.54 -15.80
N GLY A 42 15.24 0.81 -15.38
CA GLY A 42 13.88 1.30 -15.18
C GLY A 42 13.57 1.66 -13.72
N ALA A 43 14.46 1.31 -12.78
CA ALA A 43 14.24 1.55 -11.37
C ALA A 43 14.26 3.04 -11.02
N ASP A 44 13.38 3.43 -10.10
CA ASP A 44 13.43 4.72 -9.42
C ASP A 44 14.37 4.60 -8.22
N TYR A 45 15.55 5.21 -8.33
CA TYR A 45 16.55 5.28 -7.26
C TYR A 45 16.21 6.36 -6.21
N SER A 46 15.14 7.12 -6.42
CA SER A 46 14.58 8.11 -5.50
C SER A 46 13.23 7.68 -4.94
N MET A 47 13.02 6.37 -4.81
CA MET A 47 11.77 5.78 -4.31
C MET A 47 11.46 6.18 -2.85
N THR A 48 12.49 6.45 -2.05
CA THR A 48 12.35 7.00 -0.69
C THR A 48 11.91 8.46 -0.66
N SER A 49 12.08 9.22 -1.74
CA SER A 49 11.71 10.63 -1.77
C SER A 49 10.19 10.84 -1.63
N PRO A 50 9.74 11.92 -0.99
CA PRO A 50 8.33 12.26 -0.92
C PRO A 50 7.77 12.54 -2.32
N LEU A 51 6.44 12.62 -2.42
CA LEU A 51 5.79 13.24 -3.56
C LEU A 51 6.23 14.70 -3.68
N LYS A 52 6.15 15.24 -4.89
CA LYS A 52 6.43 16.66 -5.12
C LYS A 52 5.42 17.51 -4.37
N ALA A 53 5.90 18.61 -3.81
CA ALA A 53 5.08 19.55 -3.04
C ALA A 53 3.95 20.21 -3.87
N ASP A 54 4.02 20.17 -5.20
CA ASP A 54 2.96 20.65 -6.10
C ASP A 54 1.96 19.54 -6.51
N GLY A 55 2.17 18.31 -6.06
CA GLY A 55 1.33 17.16 -6.35
C GLY A 55 1.42 16.65 -7.79
N SER A 56 2.36 17.13 -8.61
CA SER A 56 2.47 16.78 -10.03
C SER A 56 2.82 15.31 -10.30
N ASP A 57 3.27 14.58 -9.28
CA ASP A 57 3.52 13.13 -9.33
C ASP A 57 2.55 12.33 -8.44
N PHE A 58 1.49 12.95 -7.91
CA PHE A 58 0.39 12.22 -7.28
C PHE A 58 -0.61 11.72 -8.35
N PRO A 59 -1.15 10.49 -8.23
CA PRO A 59 -0.81 9.44 -7.25
C PRO A 59 0.38 8.56 -7.70
N CYS A 60 0.90 7.76 -6.76
CA CYS A 60 1.88 6.70 -7.03
C CYS A 60 3.16 7.16 -7.74
N LYS A 61 3.64 8.37 -7.44
CA LYS A 61 4.82 8.99 -8.08
C LYS A 61 4.70 9.09 -9.61
N GLY A 62 3.47 9.07 -10.14
CA GLY A 62 3.15 9.11 -11.56
C GLY A 62 3.31 7.78 -12.30
N TYR A 63 3.38 6.66 -11.59
CA TYR A 63 3.70 5.34 -12.18
C TYR A 63 2.50 4.52 -12.65
N LEU A 64 1.27 5.01 -12.46
CA LEU A 64 0.06 4.32 -12.92
C LEU A 64 0.02 3.98 -14.43
N PRO A 65 0.63 4.75 -15.36
CA PRO A 65 0.69 4.36 -16.76
C PRO A 65 1.38 3.00 -17.01
N LEU A 66 2.14 2.47 -16.04
CA LEU A 66 2.81 1.18 -16.15
C LEU A 66 1.87 -0.02 -15.96
N LEU A 67 0.66 0.16 -15.42
CA LEU A 67 -0.27 -0.92 -15.10
C LEU A 67 -0.63 -1.81 -16.30
N HIS A 68 -0.57 -1.25 -17.52
CA HIS A 68 -0.86 -1.98 -18.76
C HIS A 68 0.39 -2.51 -19.47
N THR A 69 1.51 -2.59 -18.75
CA THR A 69 2.80 -3.05 -19.27
C THR A 69 3.33 -4.23 -18.46
N PRO A 70 4.35 -4.97 -18.94
CA PRO A 70 5.00 -6.00 -18.15
C PRO A 70 5.55 -5.53 -16.79
N GLN A 71 5.90 -4.24 -16.67
CA GLN A 71 6.39 -3.65 -15.41
C GLN A 71 5.29 -3.50 -14.35
N GLY A 72 4.03 -3.43 -14.78
CA GLY A 72 2.85 -3.34 -13.93
C GLY A 72 2.25 -4.69 -13.54
N ARG A 73 2.95 -5.82 -13.74
CA ARG A 73 2.46 -7.12 -13.28
C ARG A 73 2.35 -7.16 -11.76
N ALA A 74 1.34 -7.85 -11.26
CA ALA A 74 1.15 -8.06 -9.84
C ALA A 74 2.37 -8.73 -9.19
N VAL A 75 2.73 -8.27 -8.00
CA VAL A 75 3.84 -8.78 -7.19
C VAL A 75 3.37 -9.59 -5.99
N ALA A 76 2.06 -9.60 -5.72
CA ALA A 76 1.42 -10.41 -4.69
C ALA A 76 -0.03 -10.70 -5.08
N SER A 77 -0.63 -11.71 -4.44
CA SER A 77 -2.06 -12.03 -4.57
C SER A 77 -2.68 -12.09 -3.19
N TRP A 78 -3.83 -11.44 -3.03
CA TRP A 78 -4.54 -11.31 -1.77
C TRP A 78 -5.98 -11.81 -1.88
N THR A 79 -6.47 -12.45 -0.83
CA THR A 79 -7.83 -12.96 -0.73
C THR A 79 -8.63 -12.05 0.21
N PRO A 80 -9.81 -11.57 -0.21
CA PRO A 80 -10.70 -10.81 0.67
C PRO A 80 -10.94 -11.49 2.02
N GLY A 81 -10.96 -10.71 3.10
CA GLY A 81 -11.17 -11.16 4.47
C GLY A 81 -9.92 -11.70 5.17
N GLN A 82 -8.77 -11.78 4.48
CA GLN A 82 -7.51 -12.22 5.08
C GLN A 82 -6.64 -11.02 5.52
N THR A 83 -5.75 -11.31 6.47
CA THR A 83 -4.75 -10.35 6.98
C THR A 83 -3.49 -10.39 6.12
N TYR A 84 -3.00 -9.22 5.75
CA TYR A 84 -1.75 -9.02 5.03
C TYR A 84 -0.92 -7.95 5.73
N ASN A 85 0.25 -7.66 5.18
CA ASN A 85 1.11 -6.61 5.69
C ASN A 85 1.70 -5.77 4.55
N PHE A 86 2.24 -4.62 4.95
CA PHE A 86 3.24 -3.91 4.18
C PHE A 86 4.47 -3.67 5.07
N THR A 87 5.64 -3.66 4.44
CA THR A 87 6.93 -3.44 5.12
C THR A 87 7.56 -2.18 4.57
N ILE A 88 8.01 -1.33 5.49
CA ILE A 88 8.70 -0.07 5.20
C ILE A 88 10.17 -0.22 5.62
N THR A 89 11.06 0.24 4.75
CA THR A 89 12.51 0.27 4.98
C THR A 89 13.05 1.65 4.60
N GLY A 90 14.27 1.97 5.02
CA GLY A 90 14.89 3.28 4.75
C GLY A 90 15.79 3.70 5.89
N GLY A 91 16.22 4.96 5.87
CA GLY A 91 17.26 5.47 6.77
C GLY A 91 16.81 6.60 7.69
N ALA A 92 15.67 7.24 7.43
CA ALA A 92 15.13 8.27 8.31
C ALA A 92 13.61 8.18 8.43
N ALA A 93 13.15 7.56 9.53
CA ALA A 93 11.72 7.44 9.85
C ALA A 93 11.09 8.74 10.37
N HIS A 94 11.87 9.83 10.52
CA HIS A 94 11.36 11.16 10.92
C HIS A 94 10.48 11.17 12.17
N GLY A 95 10.85 10.38 13.19
CA GLY A 95 10.06 10.24 14.41
C GLY A 95 8.77 9.44 14.24
N GLY A 96 8.57 8.81 13.09
CA GLY A 96 7.34 8.17 12.67
C GLY A 96 6.42 9.16 11.96
N GLY A 97 5.20 9.27 12.45
CA GLY A 97 4.11 9.94 11.76
C GLY A 97 2.90 9.04 11.64
N SER A 98 2.06 9.33 10.66
CA SER A 98 0.85 8.55 10.42
C SER A 98 0.78 8.06 8.98
N CYS A 99 0.24 6.86 8.81
CA CYS A 99 0.14 6.21 7.51
C CYS A 99 -1.29 5.76 7.20
N GLN A 100 -1.58 5.56 5.91
CA GLN A 100 -2.72 4.78 5.47
C GLN A 100 -2.30 3.65 4.55
N ALA A 101 -2.95 2.52 4.72
CA ALA A 101 -3.01 1.44 3.73
C ALA A 101 -4.32 1.59 2.94
N ALA A 102 -4.23 1.62 1.62
CA ALA A 102 -5.39 1.77 0.76
C ALA A 102 -5.33 0.88 -0.49
N ILE A 103 -6.49 0.52 -1.02
CA ILE A 103 -6.62 -0.32 -2.22
C ILE A 103 -7.45 0.42 -3.27
N SER A 104 -6.97 0.40 -4.51
CA SER A 104 -7.72 0.80 -5.70
C SER A 104 -8.03 -0.45 -6.53
N VAL A 105 -9.30 -0.53 -6.97
CA VAL A 105 -9.80 -1.57 -7.88
C VAL A 105 -10.18 -1.01 -9.26
N ASP A 106 -9.81 0.26 -9.51
CA ASP A 106 -10.17 1.03 -10.70
C ASP A 106 -8.94 1.64 -11.39
N GLY A 107 -7.81 0.92 -11.35
CA GLY A 107 -6.56 1.33 -12.03
C GLY A 107 -5.86 2.53 -11.39
N GLY A 108 -6.12 2.81 -10.11
CA GLY A 108 -5.57 3.94 -9.38
C GLY A 108 -6.37 5.24 -9.52
N ALA A 109 -7.56 5.20 -10.11
CA ALA A 109 -8.43 6.39 -10.22
C ALA A 109 -9.02 6.80 -8.87
N SER A 110 -9.36 5.84 -8.02
CA SER A 110 -9.76 6.08 -6.64
C SER A 110 -9.17 5.03 -5.69
N PHE A 111 -8.91 5.44 -4.45
CA PHE A 111 -8.35 4.58 -3.41
C PHE A 111 -9.31 4.54 -2.22
N ARG A 112 -9.49 3.33 -1.65
CA ARG A 112 -10.28 3.10 -0.45
C ARG A 112 -9.37 2.73 0.69
N VAL A 113 -9.43 3.49 1.78
CA VAL A 113 -8.63 3.24 2.98
C VAL A 113 -9.08 1.94 3.63
N VAL A 114 -8.14 1.00 3.76
CA VAL A 114 -8.38 -0.29 4.43
C VAL A 114 -7.87 -0.30 5.86
N HIS A 115 -6.87 0.53 6.19
CA HIS A 115 -6.40 0.72 7.56
C HIS A 115 -5.69 2.08 7.71
N SER A 116 -5.88 2.75 8.86
CA SER A 116 -5.17 3.97 9.23
C SER A 116 -4.32 3.74 10.48
N TYR A 117 -3.07 4.24 10.47
CA TYR A 117 -2.15 4.16 11.61
C TYR A 117 -1.81 5.59 12.05
N GLU A 118 -2.46 6.07 13.11
CA GLU A 118 -2.31 7.44 13.61
C GLU A 118 -1.17 7.54 14.62
N GLY A 119 0.07 7.45 14.14
CA GLY A 119 1.27 7.52 14.97
C GLY A 119 2.13 6.26 14.85
N GLY A 120 3.43 6.43 15.12
CA GLY A 120 4.39 5.32 15.08
C GLY A 120 4.59 4.66 13.71
N CYS A 121 4.12 5.28 12.62
CA CYS A 121 4.30 4.78 11.27
C CYS A 121 5.10 5.75 10.39
N PRO A 122 6.20 5.29 9.75
CA PRO A 122 6.85 4.00 9.96
C PRO A 122 7.58 3.93 11.31
N GLY A 123 7.94 2.71 11.72
CA GLY A 123 8.81 2.51 12.88
C GLY A 123 10.26 2.87 12.59
N GLN A 124 11.10 2.85 13.62
CA GLN A 124 12.55 2.98 13.45
C GLN A 124 13.12 1.74 12.76
N GLY A 125 13.94 1.94 11.73
CA GLY A 125 14.47 0.86 10.90
C GLY A 125 13.39 0.19 10.04
N GLU A 126 13.59 -1.09 9.72
CA GLU A 126 12.57 -1.86 9.01
C GLU A 126 11.37 -2.12 9.93
N SER A 127 10.16 -1.83 9.44
CA SER A 127 8.92 -1.99 10.21
C SER A 127 7.80 -2.54 9.33
N SER A 128 6.99 -3.42 9.88
CA SER A 128 5.87 -4.07 9.17
C SER A 128 4.55 -3.79 9.88
N PHE A 129 3.52 -3.50 9.09
CA PHE A 129 2.19 -3.10 9.56
C PHE A 129 1.14 -4.03 8.96
N GLN A 130 0.26 -4.56 9.81
CA GLN A 130 -0.78 -5.50 9.39
C GLN A 130 -2.08 -4.77 9.08
N PHE A 131 -2.80 -5.23 8.06
CA PHE A 131 -4.15 -4.78 7.73
C PHE A 131 -4.97 -5.96 7.22
N VAL A 132 -6.30 -5.83 7.26
CA VAL A 132 -7.22 -6.80 6.67
C VAL A 132 -7.70 -6.28 5.31
N VAL A 133 -7.63 -7.11 4.26
CA VAL A 133 -8.33 -6.80 3.01
C VAL A 133 -9.83 -7.00 3.25
N PRO A 134 -10.70 -6.00 3.05
CA PRO A 134 -12.12 -6.14 3.33
C PRO A 134 -12.74 -7.35 2.62
N GLY A 135 -13.62 -8.07 3.32
CA GLY A 135 -14.22 -9.32 2.81
C GLY A 135 -15.06 -9.15 1.54
N ASP A 136 -15.52 -7.93 1.26
CA ASP A 136 -16.29 -7.56 0.08
C ASP A 136 -15.46 -6.79 -0.98
N THR A 137 -14.13 -6.77 -0.86
CA THR A 137 -13.25 -6.20 -1.92
C THR A 137 -13.46 -6.98 -3.23
N PRO A 138 -13.80 -6.31 -4.34
CA PRO A 138 -14.04 -6.97 -5.63
C PRO A 138 -12.81 -7.71 -6.16
N ARG A 139 -13.01 -8.92 -6.73
CA ARG A 139 -11.99 -9.61 -7.53
C ARG A 139 -11.46 -8.66 -8.61
N THR A 140 -10.16 -8.41 -8.58
CA THR A 140 -9.51 -7.45 -9.48
C THR A 140 -8.11 -7.93 -9.80
N GLU A 141 -7.85 -8.17 -11.08
CA GLU A 141 -6.50 -8.39 -11.58
C GLU A 141 -5.82 -7.02 -11.74
N GLY A 142 -4.63 -6.85 -11.18
CA GLY A 142 -3.91 -5.58 -11.22
C GLY A 142 -4.49 -4.48 -10.32
N ALA A 143 -5.05 -4.83 -9.16
CA ALA A 143 -5.41 -3.84 -8.15
C ALA A 143 -4.15 -3.09 -7.66
N VAL A 144 -4.33 -1.84 -7.25
CA VAL A 144 -3.23 -1.00 -6.77
C VAL A 144 -3.32 -0.85 -5.26
N PHE A 145 -2.33 -1.40 -4.55
CA PHE A 145 -2.13 -1.13 -3.13
C PHE A 145 -1.29 0.13 -2.96
N ALA A 146 -1.69 1.02 -2.07
CA ALA A 146 -0.98 2.24 -1.72
C ALA A 146 -0.65 2.27 -0.23
N TRP A 147 0.62 2.53 0.07
CA TRP A 147 1.06 3.06 1.36
C TRP A 147 1.23 4.56 1.20
N THR A 148 0.59 5.33 2.10
CA THR A 148 0.89 6.76 2.29
C THR A 148 1.44 7.03 3.66
N TRP A 149 2.28 8.05 3.78
CA TRP A 149 2.85 8.48 5.05
C TRP A 149 3.01 9.99 5.12
N PHE A 150 2.67 10.54 6.29
CA PHE A 150 2.87 11.94 6.67
C PHE A 150 3.81 11.95 7.87
N ASN A 151 5.02 12.46 7.65
CA ASN A 151 6.12 12.43 8.62
C ASN A 151 5.86 13.35 9.83
N HIS A 152 6.23 12.85 11.01
CA HIS A 152 6.12 13.61 12.25
C HIS A 152 7.08 14.80 12.26
N LEU A 153 8.39 14.55 12.08
CA LEU A 153 9.45 15.56 12.09
C LEU A 153 9.87 15.97 10.68
N GLY A 154 10.31 17.22 10.51
CA GLY A 154 10.91 17.71 9.27
C GLY A 154 9.95 18.51 8.40
N ASN A 155 10.19 18.54 7.09
CA ASN A 155 9.32 19.23 6.15
C ASN A 155 7.92 18.62 6.17
N ARG A 156 6.89 19.43 5.88
CA ARG A 156 5.54 18.90 5.72
C ARG A 156 5.46 18.20 4.36
N GLU A 157 5.56 16.89 4.38
CA GLU A 157 5.66 16.06 3.17
C GLU A 157 4.56 14.98 3.15
N MET A 158 4.33 14.42 1.97
CA MET A 158 3.50 13.24 1.77
C MET A 158 4.30 12.22 0.97
N TYR A 159 4.46 11.03 1.54
CA TYR A 159 5.08 9.90 0.88
C TYR A 159 3.98 9.01 0.32
N MET A 160 4.23 8.42 -0.85
CA MET A 160 3.33 7.43 -1.42
C MET A 160 4.12 6.43 -2.26
N ASN A 161 4.00 5.14 -1.93
CA ASN A 161 4.48 4.07 -2.80
C ASN A 161 3.31 3.14 -3.11
N CYS A 162 3.26 2.66 -4.36
CA CYS A 162 2.18 1.81 -4.83
C CYS A 162 2.72 0.51 -5.40
N ALA A 163 2.12 -0.62 -5.02
CA ALA A 163 2.40 -1.92 -5.58
C ALA A 163 1.18 -2.47 -6.30
N VAL A 164 1.42 -3.31 -7.31
CA VAL A 164 0.34 -4.01 -8.00
C VAL A 164 0.11 -5.36 -7.34
N VAL A 165 -1.13 -5.65 -7.00
CA VAL A 165 -1.55 -6.90 -6.36
C VAL A 165 -2.78 -7.44 -7.07
N ASP A 166 -2.94 -8.76 -7.08
CA ASP A 166 -4.18 -9.37 -7.55
C ASP A 166 -5.10 -9.63 -6.36
N ILE A 167 -6.34 -9.15 -6.42
CA ILE A 167 -7.39 -9.59 -5.51
C ILE A 167 -8.00 -10.86 -6.08
N VAL A 168 -7.65 -11.99 -5.49
CA VAL A 168 -8.06 -13.33 -5.92
C VAL A 168 -9.20 -13.85 -5.04
N GLY A 169 -10.20 -14.48 -5.66
CA GLY A 169 -11.46 -14.78 -4.98
C GLY A 169 -12.34 -13.53 -4.79
N GLY A 170 -13.53 -13.69 -4.21
CA GLY A 170 -14.51 -12.60 -4.07
C GLY A 170 -15.38 -12.42 -5.31
N GLY A 171 -16.26 -13.40 -5.56
CA GLY A 171 -17.23 -13.37 -6.64
C GLY A 171 -18.60 -13.84 -6.15
N GLY A 172 -19.51 -12.88 -5.96
CA GLY A 172 -20.95 -13.15 -5.86
C GLY A 172 -21.48 -13.36 -4.44
N GLY A 173 -22.03 -12.30 -3.86
CA GLY A 173 -23.01 -12.38 -2.77
C GLY A 173 -22.41 -12.33 -1.36
N ALA A 174 -23.16 -11.65 -0.48
CA ALA A 174 -22.92 -11.55 0.96
C ALA A 174 -22.45 -12.89 1.57
N GLY A 175 -21.14 -13.05 1.79
CA GLY A 175 -20.59 -14.37 2.11
C GLY A 175 -19.12 -14.35 2.54
N GLY A 176 -18.73 -13.33 3.28
CA GLY A 176 -17.41 -13.19 3.92
C GLY A 176 -17.48 -12.09 4.98
N SER A 177 -18.54 -12.13 5.79
CA SER A 177 -18.88 -11.07 6.74
C SER A 177 -17.79 -10.94 7.81
N SER A 178 -17.08 -9.82 7.78
CA SER A 178 -16.35 -9.26 8.93
C SER A 178 -16.09 -7.75 8.78
N ALA A 179 -16.15 -7.17 7.58
CA ALA A 179 -16.04 -5.71 7.43
C ALA A 179 -17.32 -5.01 7.90
N LYS A 180 -17.23 -4.19 8.96
CA LYS A 180 -18.34 -3.35 9.45
C LYS A 180 -18.85 -2.33 8.43
N VAL A 181 -18.01 -1.97 7.45
CA VAL A 181 -18.28 -0.99 6.39
C VAL A 181 -17.88 -1.59 5.05
N ALA A 182 -18.79 -1.48 4.06
CA ALA A 182 -18.56 -1.99 2.71
C ALA A 182 -17.34 -1.34 2.06
N PHE A 183 -16.58 -2.10 1.27
CA PHE A 183 -15.36 -1.61 0.60
C PHE A 183 -15.59 -0.32 -0.17
N ALA A 184 -16.67 -0.25 -0.96
CA ALA A 184 -17.01 0.93 -1.76
C ALA A 184 -17.39 2.16 -0.92
N SER A 185 -17.83 1.96 0.33
CA SER A 185 -18.20 3.03 1.27
C SER A 185 -17.05 3.46 2.17
N ARG A 186 -15.88 2.82 2.08
CA ARG A 186 -14.70 3.23 2.83
C ARG A 186 -14.19 4.59 2.34
N PRO A 187 -13.54 5.36 3.24
CA PRO A 187 -13.06 6.70 2.91
C PRO A 187 -12.09 6.70 1.75
N GLY A 188 -12.06 7.84 1.05
CA GLY A 188 -10.98 8.14 0.13
C GLY A 188 -9.66 8.29 0.88
N LEU A 189 -8.56 8.10 0.17
CA LEU A 189 -7.21 8.37 0.68
C LEU A 189 -7.09 9.82 1.15
N PHE A 190 -6.58 10.03 2.37
CA PHE A 190 -6.25 11.36 2.85
C PHE A 190 -5.06 11.92 2.06
N THR A 191 -5.15 13.19 1.65
CA THR A 191 -4.08 13.88 0.92
C THR A 191 -3.81 15.24 1.57
N ALA A 192 -2.53 15.55 1.75
CA ALA A 192 -2.05 16.83 2.29
C ALA A 192 -0.63 17.08 1.76
N ASN A 193 -0.09 18.27 1.97
CA ASN A 193 1.31 18.61 1.70
C ASN A 193 1.74 18.52 0.21
N ILE A 194 0.78 18.43 -0.70
CA ILE A 194 0.99 18.30 -2.15
C ILE A 194 0.32 19.43 -2.94
N GLY A 195 0.31 20.64 -2.38
CA GLY A 195 -0.25 21.83 -3.04
C GLY A 195 -1.78 21.86 -3.11
N ASN A 196 -2.46 20.97 -2.38
CA ASN A 196 -3.92 20.84 -2.37
C ASN A 196 -4.63 21.75 -1.35
N GLY A 197 -3.90 22.63 -0.65
CA GLY A 197 -4.45 23.51 0.39
C GLY A 197 -4.75 22.82 1.73
N CYS A 198 -4.38 21.55 1.89
CA CYS A 198 -4.38 20.84 3.17
C CYS A 198 -2.94 20.63 3.66
N GLN A 199 -2.70 20.86 4.96
CA GLN A 199 -1.37 20.77 5.57
C GLN A 199 -1.42 20.00 6.88
N THR A 200 -0.45 19.10 7.09
CA THR A 200 -0.24 18.49 8.41
C THR A 200 0.48 19.46 9.34
N VAL A 201 0.31 19.25 10.65
CA VAL A 201 0.97 20.07 11.67
C VAL A 201 2.41 19.61 11.86
N ASP A 202 3.34 20.54 12.07
CA ASP A 202 4.73 20.22 12.36
C ASP A 202 4.91 19.54 13.71
N SER A 203 5.83 18.57 13.79
CA SER A 203 6.17 17.85 15.02
C SER A 203 4.95 17.20 15.68
N ALA A 204 4.05 16.67 14.86
CA ALA A 204 2.84 15.98 15.28
C ALA A 204 2.46 14.86 14.31
N ASP A 205 1.91 13.77 14.86
CA ASP A 205 1.25 12.73 14.07
C ASP A 205 -0.09 13.28 13.56
N VAL A 206 -0.46 13.01 12.31
CA VAL A 206 -1.74 13.50 11.77
C VAL A 206 -2.87 12.59 12.24
N LYS A 207 -3.90 13.20 12.83
CA LYS A 207 -5.19 12.55 13.05
C LYS A 207 -6.01 12.67 11.79
N PHE A 208 -6.32 11.55 11.14
CA PHE A 208 -7.04 11.58 9.88
C PHE A 208 -8.48 12.08 10.10
N PRO A 209 -8.99 13.01 9.28
CA PRO A 209 -10.38 13.46 9.38
C PRO A 209 -11.39 12.32 9.18
N ASP A 210 -11.05 11.36 8.31
CA ASP A 210 -11.85 10.17 8.03
C ASP A 210 -10.93 8.93 7.96
N PRO A 211 -10.57 8.32 9.11
CA PRO A 211 -9.60 7.22 9.17
C PRO A 211 -10.17 5.89 8.65
N GLY A 212 -11.48 5.80 8.45
CA GLY A 212 -12.18 4.55 8.17
C GLY A 212 -12.48 3.72 9.42
N PRO A 213 -13.06 2.51 9.24
CA PRO A 213 -13.49 1.67 10.35
C PRO A 213 -12.34 0.94 11.07
N ASP A 214 -11.18 0.81 10.42
CA ASP A 214 -10.00 0.10 10.93
C ASP A 214 -8.89 1.14 11.15
N VAL A 215 -8.67 1.49 12.43
CA VAL A 215 -7.72 2.53 12.82
C VAL A 215 -6.99 2.17 14.11
N ASP A 216 -5.66 2.31 14.08
CA ASP A 216 -4.82 2.30 15.26
C ASP A 216 -4.57 3.75 15.70
N SER A 217 -5.35 4.21 16.68
CA SER A 217 -5.23 5.58 17.20
C SER A 217 -4.07 5.72 18.18
N GLY A 218 -3.04 6.48 17.81
CA GLY A 218 -1.97 6.88 18.71
C GLY A 218 -2.36 8.09 19.57
N ALA A 219 -1.77 8.16 20.76
CA ALA A 219 -1.95 9.30 21.65
C ALA A 219 -1.26 10.54 21.09
N GLY A 220 -1.95 11.69 21.09
CA GLY A 220 -1.37 12.97 20.66
C GLY A 220 -1.46 13.28 19.17
N ALA A 221 -2.10 12.43 18.36
CA ALA A 221 -2.38 12.75 16.97
C ALA A 221 -3.23 14.02 16.85
N THR A 222 -2.85 14.90 15.94
CA THR A 222 -3.40 16.25 15.77
C THR A 222 -4.11 16.38 14.42
N PRO A 223 -5.33 16.94 14.36
CA PRO A 223 -6.01 17.17 13.09
C PRO A 223 -5.19 18.06 12.14
N PRO A 224 -5.25 17.82 10.82
CA PRO A 224 -4.59 18.68 9.85
C PRO A 224 -5.29 20.05 9.75
N THR A 225 -4.64 21.00 9.07
CA THR A 225 -5.12 22.38 8.91
C THR A 225 -5.35 22.73 7.44
N GLY A 226 -6.29 23.64 7.18
CA GLY A 226 -6.67 24.05 5.83
C GLY A 226 -7.82 23.21 5.25
N SER A 227 -7.83 23.06 3.94
CA SER A 227 -8.94 22.44 3.18
C SER A 227 -8.80 20.92 3.13
N CYS A 228 -8.89 20.27 4.29
CA CYS A 228 -8.49 18.87 4.47
C CYS A 228 -9.57 17.80 4.29
N GLY A 229 -10.68 18.08 3.57
CA GLY A 229 -11.65 17.08 3.11
C GLY A 229 -12.04 16.00 4.13
N GLY A 230 -13.14 16.22 4.86
CA GLY A 230 -13.65 15.30 5.89
C GLY A 230 -14.24 16.14 7.01
N GLY A 231 -15.53 15.94 7.28
CA GLY A 231 -16.28 16.79 8.20
C GLY A 231 -15.61 16.91 9.59
N ALA A 232 -15.40 18.14 10.03
CA ALA A 232 -15.02 18.58 11.38
C ALA A 232 -13.53 18.56 11.76
N ALA A 233 -12.88 19.70 11.49
CA ALA A 233 -12.17 20.44 12.53
C ALA A 233 -12.44 21.95 12.36
N SER A 234 -13.71 22.36 12.46
CA SER A 234 -14.03 23.78 12.68
C SER A 234 -13.87 24.08 14.17
N GLY A 235 -12.69 24.51 14.57
CA GLY A 235 -12.48 25.33 15.77
C GLY A 235 -12.75 26.80 15.45
N GLY A 236 -13.95 27.12 14.95
CA GLY A 236 -14.33 28.47 14.54
C GLY A 236 -14.97 29.26 15.67
N GLY A 237 -14.19 30.15 16.29
CA GLY A 237 -14.72 31.22 17.12
C GLY A 237 -15.53 32.23 16.29
N ARG A 238 -16.84 32.30 16.61
CA ARG A 238 -17.81 33.41 16.45
C ARG A 238 -17.59 34.41 15.29
N GLY A 239 -18.49 34.36 14.31
CA GLY A 239 -18.77 35.46 13.39
C GLY A 239 -20.19 35.36 12.85
N SER A 240 -21.06 36.26 13.31
CA SER A 240 -22.48 36.38 12.96
C SER A 240 -22.67 36.89 11.53
N GLY A 241 -23.65 36.39 10.76
CA GLY A 241 -24.07 37.05 9.52
C GLY A 241 -24.86 36.21 8.52
N SER A 242 -26.19 36.34 8.61
CA SER A 242 -27.17 36.40 7.52
C SER A 242 -27.27 35.27 6.49
N ALA A 243 -28.36 34.51 6.61
CA ALA A 243 -28.92 33.63 5.59
C ALA A 243 -29.48 34.42 4.38
N PRO A 244 -29.44 33.83 3.17
CA PRO A 244 -30.42 34.10 2.13
C PRO A 244 -31.34 32.89 1.90
N THR A 245 -32.63 33.21 1.78
CA THR A 245 -33.79 32.40 1.43
C THR A 245 -33.67 31.64 0.10
N PRO A 246 -34.37 30.49 -0.06
CA PRO A 246 -34.38 29.69 -1.28
C PRO A 246 -35.37 30.24 -2.34
N PRO A 247 -35.10 30.12 -3.65
CA PRO A 247 -36.12 30.35 -4.66
C PRO A 247 -36.96 29.09 -4.93
N SER A 248 -38.21 29.40 -5.23
CA SER A 248 -39.39 28.57 -5.46
C SER A 248 -39.23 27.45 -6.51
N THR A 249 -39.91 26.35 -6.20
CA THR A 249 -40.36 25.25 -7.05
C THR A 249 -41.03 25.73 -8.36
N GLN A 250 -40.65 25.11 -9.48
CA GLN A 250 -41.57 24.87 -10.58
C GLN A 250 -41.52 23.39 -10.99
N VAL A 251 -42.73 22.82 -11.02
CA VAL A 251 -43.08 21.44 -11.34
C VAL A 251 -43.15 21.32 -12.85
N VAL A 252 -42.43 20.35 -13.44
CA VAL A 252 -42.66 19.88 -14.80
C VAL A 252 -42.86 18.36 -14.75
N PRO A 253 -43.97 17.81 -15.26
CA PRO A 253 -44.31 16.40 -15.16
C PRO A 253 -43.50 15.52 -16.15
N PRO A 254 -43.30 14.22 -15.83
CA PRO A 254 -42.58 13.28 -16.68
C PRO A 254 -43.45 12.81 -17.85
N CYS A 255 -42.89 12.77 -19.07
CA CYS A 255 -43.51 12.06 -20.19
C CYS A 255 -42.99 10.62 -20.23
N ALA A 256 -43.93 9.72 -20.51
CA ALA A 256 -43.88 8.29 -20.25
C ALA A 256 -43.05 7.47 -21.24
N SER A 257 -42.62 6.32 -20.74
CA SER A 257 -42.08 5.18 -21.48
C SER A 257 -43.12 4.58 -22.42
N THR A 258 -42.76 4.36 -23.69
CA THR A 258 -43.52 3.49 -24.60
C THR A 258 -42.71 2.22 -24.88
N THR A 259 -43.06 1.17 -24.16
CA THR A 259 -42.85 -0.23 -24.54
C THR A 259 -43.77 -0.54 -25.72
N SER A 260 -43.22 -0.99 -26.85
CA SER A 260 -44.01 -1.57 -27.94
C SER A 260 -43.64 -3.03 -28.10
N ALA A 261 -44.63 -3.90 -27.85
CA ALA A 261 -44.57 -5.33 -28.01
C ALA A 261 -45.58 -5.74 -29.09
N LYS A 262 -45.15 -6.64 -30.00
CA LYS A 262 -45.88 -7.74 -30.70
C LYS A 262 -45.42 -7.93 -32.16
N PRO A 263 -45.70 -9.07 -32.82
CA PRO A 263 -46.04 -10.41 -32.29
C PRO A 263 -45.18 -11.55 -32.89
N MET A 264 -45.26 -12.69 -32.20
CA MET A 264 -44.82 -14.03 -32.62
C MET A 264 -45.74 -14.60 -33.71
N VAL A 265 -45.17 -15.21 -34.76
CA VAL A 265 -45.83 -16.15 -35.67
C VAL A 265 -44.91 -17.35 -35.94
N THR A 266 -45.52 -18.52 -35.75
CA THR A 266 -45.11 -19.93 -35.84
C THR A 266 -44.79 -20.40 -37.26
N VAL A 267 -43.78 -21.27 -37.44
CA VAL A 267 -43.83 -22.62 -38.08
C VAL A 267 -42.41 -23.23 -38.14
N GLY A 268 -42.16 -24.35 -37.45
CA GLY A 268 -41.98 -25.69 -38.04
C GLY A 268 -40.49 -26.05 -38.04
N GLU A 269 -39.98 -27.27 -37.95
CA GLU A 269 -40.43 -28.66 -37.71
C GLU A 269 -39.13 -29.41 -37.33
N CYS A 270 -39.29 -30.57 -36.72
CA CYS A 270 -38.30 -31.44 -36.08
C CYS A 270 -37.26 -32.07 -37.04
N GLU A 271 -36.09 -32.49 -36.51
CA GLU A 271 -35.28 -33.69 -36.89
C GLU A 271 -33.96 -33.69 -36.06
N SER A 272 -33.84 -34.50 -35.00
CA SER A 272 -33.28 -35.87 -34.90
C SER A 272 -31.74 -35.96 -34.85
N GLU A 273 -31.23 -36.50 -33.73
CA GLU A 273 -29.83 -36.87 -33.46
C GLU A 273 -29.28 -37.93 -34.43
N PRO A 274 -27.95 -38.18 -34.40
CA PRO A 274 -27.56 -39.43 -33.75
C PRO A 274 -26.32 -39.36 -32.83
N ASN A 275 -26.43 -40.10 -31.72
CA ASN A 275 -25.34 -40.68 -30.95
C ASN A 275 -24.52 -41.69 -31.78
N PRO A 276 -23.23 -41.90 -31.49
CA PRO A 276 -22.84 -43.25 -31.07
C PRO A 276 -21.75 -43.34 -29.99
N THR A 277 -22.11 -44.10 -28.95
CA THR A 277 -21.41 -45.30 -28.43
C THR A 277 -20.10 -45.16 -27.64
N GLN A 278 -20.17 -45.64 -26.39
CA GLN A 278 -19.10 -45.91 -25.43
C GLN A 278 -18.15 -47.04 -25.86
N MET A 279 -16.97 -47.10 -25.22
CA MET A 279 -16.14 -48.30 -24.98
C MET A 279 -15.21 -48.05 -23.76
N PRO A 280 -14.65 -49.09 -23.11
CA PRO A 280 -14.94 -49.41 -21.70
C PRO A 280 -13.82 -49.05 -20.71
N GLY A 281 -14.18 -49.05 -19.42
CA GLY A 281 -13.29 -48.70 -18.32
C GLY A 281 -12.33 -49.81 -17.86
N THR A 282 -11.39 -49.40 -17.01
CA THR A 282 -10.67 -50.26 -16.07
C THR A 282 -10.37 -49.50 -14.79
N ASP A 283 -10.89 -50.08 -13.72
CA ASP A 283 -10.52 -50.06 -12.30
C ASP A 283 -9.18 -49.45 -11.87
N GLY A 284 -9.19 -48.87 -10.66
CA GLY A 284 -8.14 -49.19 -9.69
C GLY A 284 -7.52 -48.02 -8.91
N SER A 285 -7.96 -47.90 -7.65
CA SER A 285 -7.15 -47.48 -6.49
C SER A 285 -6.77 -46.00 -6.35
N ALA A 286 -7.64 -45.26 -5.67
CA ALA A 286 -7.28 -44.05 -4.94
C ALA A 286 -6.44 -44.42 -3.69
N THR A 287 -5.13 -44.23 -3.77
CA THR A 287 -4.27 -44.10 -2.59
C THR A 287 -4.09 -42.63 -2.24
N GLY A 288 -4.17 -42.34 -0.94
CA GLY A 288 -4.31 -41.01 -0.37
C GLY A 288 -3.25 -39.99 -0.77
N TYR A 289 -3.73 -38.75 -0.93
CA TYR A 289 -2.92 -37.55 -1.09
C TYR A 289 -2.59 -36.99 0.30
N THR A 290 -1.31 -37.06 0.69
CA THR A 290 -0.74 -36.32 1.83
C THR A 290 -0.07 -35.04 1.32
N PRO A 291 -0.48 -33.85 1.77
CA PRO A 291 0.18 -32.60 1.37
C PRO A 291 1.56 -32.44 2.02
N GLY A 292 2.57 -32.21 1.19
CA GLY A 292 3.92 -31.78 1.58
C GLY A 292 5.01 -32.77 1.19
N ASN A 293 5.74 -32.49 0.09
CA ASN A 293 7.21 -32.64 -0.04
C ASN A 293 7.81 -32.56 -1.46
N ASP A 294 7.12 -32.06 -2.48
CA ASP A 294 7.72 -31.94 -3.82
C ASP A 294 8.16 -30.50 -4.18
N TRP A 295 9.17 -29.96 -3.49
CA TRP A 295 9.84 -28.73 -3.91
C TRP A 295 11.12 -29.03 -4.72
N PRO A 296 11.44 -28.26 -5.77
CA PRO A 296 12.67 -28.43 -6.56
C PRO A 296 13.96 -28.24 -5.74
N ASP A 297 15.02 -29.00 -6.07
CA ASP A 297 16.29 -29.08 -5.32
C ASP A 297 17.06 -27.76 -5.10
N TRP A 298 16.72 -26.68 -5.80
CA TRP A 298 17.34 -25.36 -5.61
C TRP A 298 16.68 -24.53 -4.49
N PHE A 299 15.63 -25.05 -3.84
CA PHE A 299 14.92 -24.40 -2.74
C PHE A 299 15.39 -24.86 -1.34
N GLN A 300 16.36 -25.76 -1.24
CA GLN A 300 16.99 -26.12 0.03
C GLN A 300 18.25 -25.28 0.25
N SER A 301 18.10 -24.04 0.71
CA SER A 301 19.22 -23.26 1.23
C SER A 301 19.51 -23.66 2.67
N ASN A 302 20.78 -24.02 2.91
CA ASN A 302 21.29 -24.41 4.22
C ASN A 302 21.09 -23.30 5.26
N ALA A 303 20.66 -23.69 6.46
CA ALA A 303 20.72 -22.84 7.64
C ALA A 303 22.17 -22.37 7.87
N PRO A 304 22.41 -21.09 8.23
CA PRO A 304 23.77 -20.64 8.50
C PRO A 304 24.30 -21.28 9.79
N GLU A 305 25.46 -21.93 9.67
CA GLU A 305 26.23 -22.45 10.79
C GLU A 305 26.63 -21.32 11.76
N ALA A 306 26.60 -21.64 13.06
CA ALA A 306 27.03 -20.77 14.13
C ALA A 306 28.52 -20.38 13.99
N LEU A 307 28.79 -19.08 13.86
CA LEU A 307 30.15 -18.56 13.87
C LEU A 307 30.69 -18.51 15.31
N GLY A 308 31.61 -19.43 15.61
CA GLY A 308 32.55 -19.37 16.72
C GLY A 308 33.65 -18.31 16.54
N PRO A 309 34.76 -18.40 17.30
CA PRO A 309 35.30 -17.33 18.14
C PRO A 309 36.12 -16.28 17.38
N VAL A 310 35.45 -15.40 16.64
CA VAL A 310 36.07 -14.15 16.14
C VAL A 310 35.55 -12.94 16.93
N TYR A 311 34.42 -13.08 17.64
CA TYR A 311 33.76 -12.00 18.38
C TYR A 311 34.48 -11.59 19.68
N LEU A 312 35.32 -12.47 20.26
CA LEU A 312 36.04 -12.18 21.51
C LEU A 312 37.30 -11.32 21.35
N ILE A 313 37.82 -11.18 20.14
CA ILE A 313 39.03 -10.36 19.89
C ILE A 313 38.63 -8.89 19.70
N VAL A 314 37.48 -8.61 19.08
CA VAL A 314 37.04 -7.23 18.80
C VAL A 314 36.57 -6.51 20.08
N SER A 315 35.96 -7.22 21.02
CA SER A 315 35.50 -6.66 22.30
C SER A 315 36.65 -6.31 23.26
N ALA A 316 37.76 -7.08 23.23
CA ALA A 316 38.93 -6.81 24.07
C ALA A 316 39.72 -5.58 23.60
N TRP A 317 39.76 -5.31 22.29
CA TRP A 317 40.41 -4.13 21.72
C TRP A 317 39.65 -2.83 21.98
N MET A 318 38.31 -2.86 21.96
CA MET A 318 37.50 -1.67 22.27
C MET A 318 37.59 -1.26 23.74
N MET A 319 37.72 -2.20 24.67
CA MET A 319 37.92 -1.87 26.09
C MET A 319 39.33 -1.34 26.41
N LEU A 320 40.36 -1.79 25.69
CA LEU A 320 41.73 -1.27 25.88
C LEU A 320 41.88 0.17 25.37
N VAL A 321 41.18 0.53 24.28
CA VAL A 321 41.17 1.89 23.73
C VAL A 321 40.39 2.86 24.63
N ALA A 322 39.30 2.40 25.26
CA ALA A 322 38.55 3.21 26.22
C ALA A 322 39.31 3.48 27.53
N TYR A 323 40.17 2.56 27.97
CA TYR A 323 40.98 2.72 29.19
C TYR A 323 42.23 3.60 29.00
N LEU A 324 42.70 3.79 27.76
CA LEU A 324 43.86 4.63 27.44
C LEU A 324 43.49 6.07 27.07
N LEU A 325 42.20 6.40 27.04
CA LEU A 325 41.67 7.74 26.69
C LEU A 325 40.91 8.42 27.85
N ALA A 326 41.03 7.89 29.08
CA ALA A 326 40.61 8.53 30.32
C ALA A 326 41.85 8.88 31.17
#